data_AF-A0A7V0N274-F1
#
_entry.id   AF-A0A7V0N274-F1
#
_cell.length_a   1.000
_cell.length_b   1.000
_cell.length_c   1.000
_cell.angle_alpha   90.00
_cell.angle_beta   90.00
_cell.angle_gamma   90.00
#
_symmetry.space_group_name_H-M   'P 1'
#
loop_
_entity.id
_entity.type
_entity.pdbx_description
1 polymer ?
#
loop_
_entity_poly.entity_id
_entity_poly.type
_entity_poly.pdbx_seq_one_letter_code
_entity_poly.pdbx_strand_id
1 'polypeptide(L)'
;MTKKAKLNKDFFITKNIGISQQDVYQLITAKAGLRVDQDLLIKYYGISLKDIDKIYLSGAFGNFINPESAVNIGLLPNAREKIVKIGNGALAGARVMLISKEKRKDAEMVARKIEHVKPNERESDFIYLVAEKMYFES
;
A
#
# COMPACT_ATOMS: atom_id res chain seq x y z
N MET A 1 -3.18 7.79 19.67
CA MET A 1 -2.44 9.07 19.53
C MET A 1 -3.44 10.17 19.17
N THR A 2 -3.18 11.45 19.48
CA THR A 2 -4.10 12.53 19.07
C THR A 2 -3.92 12.87 17.59
N LYS A 3 -5.01 13.18 16.87
CA LYS A 3 -4.99 13.56 15.44
C LYS A 3 -4.12 14.81 15.13
N LYS A 4 -3.68 15.53 16.15
CA LYS A 4 -2.88 16.76 16.06
C LYS A 4 -1.43 16.57 16.53
N ALA A 5 -1.00 15.34 16.81
CA ALA A 5 0.37 15.07 17.24
C ALA A 5 1.37 15.52 16.16
N LYS A 6 2.33 16.35 16.56
CA LYS A 6 3.44 16.82 15.73
C LYS A 6 4.75 16.66 16.50
N LEU A 7 5.83 16.45 15.77
CA LEU A 7 7.18 16.56 16.30
C LEU A 7 7.44 18.04 16.61
N ASN A 8 7.75 18.34 17.88
CA ASN A 8 8.14 19.69 18.31
C ASN A 8 9.58 20.04 17.91
N LYS A 9 10.39 19.03 17.63
CA LYS A 9 11.76 19.10 17.12
C LYS A 9 12.05 17.83 16.34
N ASP A 10 13.00 17.88 15.41
CA ASP A 10 13.43 16.71 14.66
C ASP A 10 13.89 15.60 15.60
N PHE A 11 13.49 14.37 15.28
CA PHE A 11 13.85 13.19 16.04
C PHE A 11 15.14 12.60 15.48
N PHE A 12 16.24 12.75 16.20
CA PHE A 12 17.54 12.25 15.78
C PHE A 12 17.80 10.83 16.29
N ILE A 13 18.05 9.92 15.37
CA ILE A 13 18.53 8.55 15.66
C ILE A 13 20.05 8.59 15.89
N THR A 14 20.75 9.41 15.12
CA THR A 14 22.18 9.70 15.28
C THR A 14 22.40 11.20 15.14
N LYS A 15 23.65 11.68 15.31
CA LYS A 15 23.99 13.10 15.13
C LYS A 15 23.58 13.67 13.76
N ASN A 16 23.56 12.83 12.72
CA ASN A 16 23.32 13.26 11.33
C ASN A 16 22.12 12.56 10.67
N ILE A 17 21.46 11.62 11.36
CA ILE A 17 20.29 10.90 10.85
C ILE A 17 19.14 11.21 11.77
N GLY A 18 18.13 11.90 11.22
CA GLY A 18 16.91 12.23 11.93
C GLY A 18 15.68 12.11 11.06
N ILE A 19 14.53 12.21 11.71
CA ILE A 19 13.21 12.26 11.10
C ILE A 19 12.62 13.63 11.45
N SER A 20 12.36 14.42 10.42
CA SER A 20 11.73 15.72 10.54
C SER A 20 10.20 15.61 10.54
N GLN A 21 9.53 16.70 10.92
CA GLN A 21 8.08 16.78 10.75
C GLN A 21 7.66 16.67 9.28
N GLN A 22 8.51 17.10 8.34
CA GLN A 22 8.23 17.00 6.91
C GLN A 22 8.25 15.54 6.43
N ASP A 23 9.17 14.73 6.94
CA ASP A 23 9.23 13.29 6.62
C ASP A 23 7.96 12.57 7.10
N VAL A 24 7.46 12.93 8.29
CA VAL A 24 6.19 12.42 8.82
C VAL A 24 5.02 12.81 7.92
N TYR A 25 4.97 14.05 7.42
CA TYR A 25 3.90 14.47 6.50
C TYR A 25 3.97 13.75 5.15
N GLN A 26 5.16 13.51 4.61
CA GLN A 26 5.32 12.75 3.38
C GLN A 26 4.83 11.30 3.55
N LEU A 27 5.21 10.64 4.65
CA LEU A 27 4.72 9.30 4.98
C LEU A 27 3.19 9.27 5.10
N ILE A 28 2.61 10.24 5.82
CA ILE A 28 1.16 10.37 6.00
C ILE A 28 0.44 10.54 4.67
N THR A 29 0.97 11.39 3.78
CA THR A 29 0.36 11.67 2.48
C THR A 29 0.40 10.43 1.59
N ALA A 30 1.56 9.77 1.52
CA ALA A 30 1.73 8.54 0.73
C ALA A 30 0.82 7.41 1.21
N LYS A 31 0.77 7.16 2.53
CA LYS A 31 -0.07 6.08 3.07
C LYS A 31 -1.56 6.39 2.93
N ALA A 32 -1.96 7.66 3.01
CA ALA A 32 -3.37 8.06 2.86
C ALA A 32 -3.87 7.82 1.44
N GLY A 33 -3.10 8.24 0.43
CA GLY A 33 -3.41 7.97 -0.98
C GLY A 33 -3.56 6.47 -1.27
N LEU A 34 -2.56 5.68 -0.86
CA LEU A 34 -2.59 4.23 -1.04
C LEU A 34 -3.79 3.58 -0.34
N ARG A 35 -4.17 4.05 0.84
CA ARG A 35 -5.30 3.50 1.57
C ARG A 35 -6.64 3.84 0.91
N VAL A 36 -6.79 5.07 0.41
CA VAL A 36 -7.98 5.48 -0.35
C VAL A 36 -8.14 4.66 -1.62
N ASP A 37 -7.06 4.45 -2.38
CA ASP A 37 -7.11 3.64 -3.60
C ASP A 37 -7.56 2.20 -3.29
N GLN A 38 -7.04 1.61 -2.22
CA GLN A 38 -7.47 0.28 -1.76
C GLN A 38 -8.97 0.25 -1.40
N ASP A 39 -9.43 1.19 -0.58
CA ASP A 39 -10.83 1.27 -0.16
C ASP A 39 -11.77 1.50 -1.37
N LEU A 40 -11.36 2.33 -2.34
CA LEU A 40 -12.14 2.62 -3.55
C LEU A 40 -12.18 1.45 -4.52
N LEU A 41 -11.07 0.71 -4.70
CA LEU A 41 -11.08 -0.51 -5.51
C LEU A 41 -12.05 -1.54 -4.92
N ILE A 42 -12.00 -1.77 -3.60
CA ILE A 42 -12.96 -2.65 -2.91
C ILE A 42 -14.41 -2.21 -3.16
N LYS A 43 -14.68 -0.89 -3.05
CA LYS A 43 -16.00 -0.29 -3.36
C LYS A 43 -16.43 -0.53 -4.81
N TYR A 44 -15.54 -0.33 -5.79
CA TYR A 44 -15.88 -0.51 -7.21
C TYR A 44 -16.23 -1.94 -7.58
N TYR A 45 -15.56 -2.92 -6.95
CA TYR A 45 -15.87 -4.33 -7.12
C TYR A 45 -17.10 -4.79 -6.33
N GLY A 46 -17.68 -3.93 -5.47
CA GLY A 46 -18.84 -4.28 -4.66
C GLY A 46 -18.58 -5.38 -3.64
N ILE A 47 -17.32 -5.56 -3.24
CA ILE A 47 -16.89 -6.56 -2.27
C ILE A 47 -16.55 -5.91 -0.93
N SER A 48 -16.33 -6.71 0.09
CA SER A 48 -15.81 -6.31 1.39
C SER A 48 -14.42 -6.89 1.63
N LEU A 49 -13.73 -6.38 2.66
CA LEU A 49 -12.46 -6.94 3.11
C LEU A 49 -12.59 -8.42 3.55
N LYS A 50 -13.79 -8.89 3.90
CA LYS A 50 -14.03 -10.29 4.26
C LYS A 50 -13.91 -11.21 3.06
N ASP A 51 -14.29 -10.74 1.87
CA ASP A 51 -14.29 -11.50 0.62
C ASP A 51 -12.88 -11.61 0.00
N ILE A 52 -11.92 -10.84 0.51
CA ILE A 52 -10.51 -10.94 0.10
C ILE A 52 -9.87 -12.09 0.87
N ASP A 53 -9.30 -13.08 0.19
CA ASP A 53 -8.62 -14.21 0.85
C ASP A 53 -7.20 -13.85 1.30
N LYS A 54 -6.45 -13.17 0.44
CA LYS A 54 -5.02 -12.84 0.64
C LYS A 54 -4.68 -11.47 0.09
N ILE A 55 -3.77 -10.79 0.79
CA ILE A 55 -3.17 -9.52 0.39
C ILE A 55 -1.67 -9.75 0.18
N TYR A 56 -1.24 -9.78 -1.09
CA TYR A 56 0.16 -10.04 -1.41
C TYR A 56 0.97 -8.75 -1.44
N LEU A 57 1.97 -8.64 -0.56
CA LEU A 57 2.92 -7.52 -0.53
C LEU A 57 4.18 -7.88 -1.31
N SER A 58 4.50 -7.05 -2.30
CA SER A 58 5.63 -7.25 -3.19
C SER A 58 6.50 -6.00 -3.33
N GLY A 59 7.67 -6.17 -3.94
CA GLY A 59 8.65 -5.12 -4.19
C GLY A 59 9.59 -4.88 -3.01
N ALA A 60 10.54 -3.97 -3.20
CA ALA A 60 11.53 -3.62 -2.18
C ALA A 60 10.86 -3.16 -0.87
N PHE A 61 9.77 -2.39 -0.99
CA PHE A 61 8.99 -1.95 0.16
C PHE A 61 8.23 -3.11 0.83
N GLY A 62 7.55 -3.95 0.03
CA GLY A 62 6.77 -5.09 0.54
C GLY A 62 7.60 -6.18 1.23
N ASN A 63 8.90 -6.33 0.88
CA ASN A 63 9.77 -7.34 1.49
C ASN A 63 10.15 -6.99 2.95
N PHE A 64 10.44 -5.72 3.21
CA PHE A 64 10.99 -5.26 4.48
C PHE A 64 9.98 -4.55 5.40
N ILE A 65 8.78 -4.21 4.90
CA ILE A 65 7.71 -3.73 5.76
C ILE A 65 7.35 -4.76 6.82
N ASN A 66 7.17 -4.28 8.05
CA ASN A 66 6.43 -4.97 9.10
C ASN A 66 4.92 -4.79 8.84
N PRO A 67 4.17 -5.87 8.54
CA PRO A 67 2.72 -5.78 8.28
C PRO A 67 1.92 -5.19 9.44
N GLU A 68 2.30 -5.47 10.69
CA GLU A 68 1.62 -4.91 11.85
C GLU A 68 1.78 -3.40 11.89
N SER A 69 3.00 -2.90 11.71
CA SER A 69 3.27 -1.46 11.64
C SER A 69 2.52 -0.79 10.49
N ALA A 70 2.46 -1.44 9.31
CA ALA A 70 1.75 -0.91 8.16
C ALA A 70 0.23 -0.82 8.39
N VAL A 71 -0.37 -1.80 9.06
CA VAL A 71 -1.77 -1.71 9.47
C VAL A 71 -1.96 -0.65 10.56
N ASN A 72 -1.07 -0.57 11.55
CA ASN A 72 -1.16 0.42 12.63
C ASN A 72 -1.12 1.86 12.10
N ILE A 73 -0.28 2.16 11.11
CA ILE A 73 -0.25 3.51 10.52
C ILE A 73 -1.42 3.77 9.54
N GLY A 74 -2.27 2.77 9.28
CA GLY A 74 -3.39 2.85 8.34
C GLY A 74 -2.97 2.80 6.87
N LEU A 75 -1.79 2.25 6.54
CA LEU A 75 -1.35 2.02 5.16
C LEU A 75 -2.08 0.82 4.54
N LEU A 76 -2.24 -0.25 5.32
CA LEU A 76 -2.91 -1.47 4.93
C LEU A 76 -4.23 -1.64 5.70
N PRO A 77 -5.22 -2.35 5.15
CA PRO A 77 -6.47 -2.64 5.84
C PRO A 77 -6.23 -3.54 7.07
N ASN A 78 -7.15 -3.50 8.03
CA ASN A 78 -7.11 -4.29 9.25
C ASN A 78 -7.39 -5.78 9.01
N ALA A 79 -6.47 -6.46 8.32
CA ALA A 79 -6.54 -7.87 7.92
C ALA A 79 -5.13 -8.49 7.93
N ARG A 80 -4.44 -8.38 9.07
CA ARG A 80 -3.02 -8.80 9.22
C ARG A 80 -2.82 -10.28 8.86
N GLU A 81 -3.78 -11.12 9.23
CA GLU A 81 -3.81 -12.55 8.97
C GLU A 81 -3.91 -12.92 7.48
N LYS A 82 -4.34 -11.97 6.64
CA LYS A 82 -4.46 -12.14 5.19
C LYS A 82 -3.20 -11.71 4.44
N ILE A 83 -2.27 -11.02 5.10
CA ILE A 83 -1.09 -10.45 4.46
C ILE A 83 -0.01 -11.51 4.21
N VAL A 84 0.47 -11.60 2.97
CA VAL A 84 1.55 -12.50 2.56
C VAL A 84 2.64 -11.71 1.86
N LYS A 85 3.87 -11.75 2.38
CA LYS A 85 5.03 -11.13 1.73
C LYS A 85 5.61 -12.08 0.69
N ILE A 86 5.77 -11.61 -0.55
CA ILE A 86 6.28 -12.42 -1.67
C ILE A 86 7.63 -11.93 -2.21
N GLY A 87 8.25 -10.95 -1.57
CA GLY A 87 9.51 -10.36 -2.02
C GLY A 87 9.35 -9.60 -3.34
N ASN A 88 10.38 -9.61 -4.18
CA ASN A 88 10.33 -8.96 -5.50
C ASN A 88 9.60 -9.85 -6.53
N GLY A 89 8.29 -9.64 -6.66
CA GLY A 89 7.42 -10.40 -7.55
C GLY A 89 7.75 -10.21 -9.03
N ALA A 90 8.22 -9.02 -9.42
CA ALA A 90 8.66 -8.76 -10.79
C ALA A 90 9.87 -9.63 -11.16
N LEU A 91 10.89 -9.66 -10.30
CA LEU A 91 12.08 -10.49 -10.51
C LEU A 91 11.76 -11.99 -10.44
N ALA A 92 10.95 -12.41 -9.46
CA ALA A 92 10.51 -13.80 -9.34
C ALA A 92 9.73 -14.25 -10.59
N GLY A 93 8.78 -13.43 -11.07
CA GLY A 93 8.04 -13.67 -12.29
C GLY A 93 8.93 -13.72 -13.53
N ALA A 94 9.88 -12.79 -13.66
CA ALA A 94 10.83 -12.77 -14.77
C ALA A 94 11.66 -14.06 -14.84
N ARG A 95 12.15 -14.55 -13.69
CA ARG A 95 12.89 -15.82 -13.62
C ARG A 95 12.02 -17.00 -14.07
N VAL A 96 10.76 -17.07 -13.64
CA VAL A 96 9.84 -18.14 -14.04
C VAL A 96 9.54 -18.08 -15.55
N MET A 97 9.26 -16.89 -16.08
CA MET A 97 9.00 -16.68 -17.51
C MET A 97 10.23 -16.87 -18.41
N LEU A 98 11.44 -16.75 -17.85
CA LEU A 98 12.69 -16.99 -18.57
C LEU A 98 12.85 -18.46 -18.93
N ILE A 99 12.53 -19.36 -18.00
CA ILE A 99 12.73 -20.82 -18.15
C ILE A 99 11.46 -21.57 -18.59
N SER A 100 10.30 -20.93 -18.63
CA SER A 100 9.04 -21.55 -19.07
C SER A 100 8.27 -20.66 -20.04
N LYS A 101 8.15 -21.14 -21.29
CA LYS A 101 7.32 -20.50 -22.33
C LYS A 101 5.83 -20.55 -21.98
N GLU A 102 5.39 -21.62 -21.32
CA GLU A 102 4.01 -21.75 -20.83
C GLU A 102 3.70 -20.66 -19.80
N LYS A 103 4.55 -20.50 -18.78
CA LYS A 103 4.33 -19.46 -17.76
C LYS A 103 4.43 -18.05 -18.32
N ARG A 104 5.23 -17.84 -19.36
CA ARG A 104 5.23 -16.57 -20.10
C ARG A 104 3.89 -16.30 -20.78
N LYS A 105 3.32 -17.31 -21.47
CA LYS A 105 1.98 -17.20 -22.07
C LYS A 105 0.91 -16.96 -21.00
N ASP A 106 0.96 -17.64 -19.86
CA ASP A 106 0.05 -17.41 -18.74
C ASP A 106 0.09 -15.93 -18.29
N ALA A 107 1.30 -15.39 -18.08
CA ALA A 107 1.48 -14.00 -17.68
C ALA A 107 0.97 -13.00 -18.73
N GLU A 108 1.21 -13.25 -20.03
CA GLU A 108 0.69 -12.44 -21.13
C GLU A 108 -0.85 -12.46 -21.18
N MET A 109 -1.47 -13.62 -20.92
CA MET A 109 -2.93 -13.74 -20.85
C MET A 109 -3.51 -12.99 -19.65
N VAL A 110 -2.87 -13.07 -18.48
CA VAL A 110 -3.28 -12.34 -17.28
C VAL A 110 -3.14 -10.83 -17.51
N ALA A 111 -2.03 -10.38 -18.09
CA ALA A 111 -1.79 -8.96 -18.38
C ALA A 111 -2.90 -8.34 -19.24
N ARG A 112 -3.46 -9.09 -20.20
CA ARG A 112 -4.59 -8.64 -21.03
C ARG A 112 -5.91 -8.47 -20.28
N LYS A 113 -6.04 -9.05 -19.08
CA LYS A 113 -7.22 -8.94 -18.21
C LYS A 113 -7.11 -7.85 -17.16
N ILE A 114 -5.94 -7.20 -17.04
CA ILE A 114 -5.74 -6.13 -16.06
C ILE A 114 -6.38 -4.85 -16.59
N GLU A 115 -7.25 -4.26 -15.78
CA GLU A 115 -7.83 -2.94 -16.01
C GLU A 115 -7.09 -1.90 -15.17
N HIS A 116 -6.68 -0.79 -15.80
CA HIS A 116 -6.09 0.33 -15.07
C HIS A 116 -7.19 1.28 -14.62
N VAL A 117 -7.45 1.28 -13.31
CA VAL A 117 -8.40 2.20 -12.68
C VAL A 117 -7.64 3.36 -12.07
N LYS A 118 -8.16 4.58 -12.25
CA LYS A 118 -7.61 5.82 -11.68
C LYS A 118 -8.62 6.48 -10.75
N PRO A 119 -8.67 6.11 -9.46
CA PRO A 119 -9.68 6.61 -8.54
C PRO A 119 -9.67 8.14 -8.40
N ASN A 120 -8.50 8.77 -8.54
CA ASN A 120 -8.33 10.22 -8.51
C ASN A 120 -8.99 10.97 -9.68
N GLU A 121 -9.24 10.30 -10.82
CA GLU A 121 -9.95 10.89 -11.96
C GLU A 121 -11.46 10.55 -11.91
N ARG A 122 -11.85 9.53 -11.14
CA ARG A 122 -13.23 9.00 -11.08
C ARG A 122 -14.06 9.60 -9.94
N GLU A 123 -13.47 9.76 -8.76
CA GLU A 123 -14.18 10.30 -7.60
C GLU A 123 -13.93 11.80 -7.49
N SER A 124 -15.00 12.61 -7.57
CA SER A 124 -14.93 14.06 -7.36
C SER A 124 -14.32 14.43 -6.01
N ASP A 125 -14.57 13.58 -5.01
CA ASP A 125 -14.22 13.85 -3.62
C ASP A 125 -12.90 13.18 -3.22
N PHE A 126 -12.11 12.70 -4.19
CA PHE A 126 -10.87 11.95 -3.92
C PHE A 126 -9.93 12.66 -2.93
N ILE A 127 -9.75 13.98 -3.09
CA ILE A 127 -8.88 14.77 -2.19
C ILE A 127 -9.43 14.76 -0.75
N TYR A 128 -10.74 14.83 -0.58
CA TYR A 128 -11.37 14.77 0.74
C TYR A 128 -11.23 13.38 1.36
N LEU A 129 -11.42 12.31 0.56
CA LEU A 129 -11.17 10.94 1.00
C LEU A 129 -9.72 10.75 1.46
N VAL A 130 -8.75 11.32 0.73
CA VAL A 130 -7.33 11.27 1.14
C VAL A 130 -7.12 12.02 2.45
N ALA A 131 -7.69 13.22 2.59
CA ALA A 131 -7.61 14.00 3.82
C ALA A 131 -8.16 13.24 5.04
N GLU A 132 -9.26 12.51 4.89
CA GLU A 132 -9.82 11.66 5.95
C GLU A 132 -8.85 10.56 6.40
N LYS A 133 -8.04 10.04 5.48
CA LYS A 133 -7.04 9.01 5.75
C LYS A 133 -5.68 9.55 6.17
N MET A 134 -5.48 10.85 6.33
CA MET A 134 -4.20 11.44 6.75
C MET A 134 -3.84 11.19 8.23
N TYR A 135 -4.72 10.61 9.04
CA TYR A 135 -4.42 10.33 10.44
C TYR A 135 -3.97 8.89 10.65
N PHE A 136 -3.03 8.63 11.56
CA PHE A 136 -2.70 7.27 11.94
C PHE A 136 -3.89 6.60 12.64
N GLU A 137 -4.16 5.35 12.29
CA GLU A 137 -5.19 4.55 12.96
C GLU A 137 -4.66 4.19 14.36
N SER A 138 -5.51 4.28 15.39
CA SER A 138 -5.14 3.97 16.78
C SER A 138 -5.64 2.58 17.15
#